data_AF-J7FZP0-F1
#
_entry.id   AF-J7FZP0-F1
#
_cell.length_a   1.000
_cell.length_b   1.000
_cell.length_c   1.000
_cell.angle_alpha   90.00
_cell.angle_beta   90.00
_cell.angle_gamma   90.00
#
_symmetry.space_group_name_H-M   'P 1'
#
loop_
_entity.id
_entity.type
_entity.pdbx_description
1 polymer ?
#
loop_
_entity_poly.entity_id
_entity_poly.type
_entity_poly.pdbx_seq_one_letter_code
_entity_poly.pdbx_strand_id
1 'polypeptide(L)'
;VQVDGTIQAPADPGVIKGTEQWVKFLYMDHLTLSGKGVFDGQGATVYKQGGAAWNGKKSNNKVFMNLCFNFVNNSIVRDITSKDSKNFHVMVLGCNNFTFDGFTITAPGDSPNPDGI
;
A
#
# COMPACT_ATOMS: atom_id res chain seq x y z
N VAL A 1 7.49 -8.14 12.74
CA VAL A 1 7.84 -6.77 12.32
C VAL A 1 6.96 -5.81 13.09
N GLN A 2 7.56 -4.88 13.83
CA GLN A 2 6.82 -3.87 14.59
C GLN A 2 7.06 -2.50 13.98
N VAL A 3 5.99 -1.74 13.74
CA VAL A 3 6.03 -0.37 13.21
C VAL A 3 5.16 0.50 14.10
N ASP A 4 5.78 1.47 14.77
CA ASP A 4 5.09 2.42 15.66
C ASP A 4 5.13 3.87 15.15
N GLY A 5 5.96 4.13 14.14
CA GLY A 5 6.10 5.44 13.51
C GLY A 5 5.33 5.57 12.20
N THR A 6 5.45 6.73 11.57
CA THR A 6 5.01 6.92 10.18
C THR A 6 6.16 6.60 9.24
N ILE A 7 5.97 5.60 8.38
CA ILE A 7 6.80 5.37 7.20
C ILE A 7 6.16 6.16 6.08
N GLN A 8 6.90 7.10 5.49
CA GLN A 8 6.37 8.02 4.48
C GLN A 8 7.01 7.74 3.12
N ALA A 9 6.17 7.56 2.10
CA ALA A 9 6.62 7.39 0.72
C ALA A 9 7.09 8.73 0.13
N PRO A 10 7.94 8.71 -0.91
CA PRO A 10 8.20 9.91 -1.70
C PRO A 10 6.91 10.48 -2.29
N ALA A 11 6.73 11.80 -2.23
CA ALA A 11 5.58 12.46 -2.82
C ALA A 11 5.57 12.35 -4.36
N ASP A 12 6.75 12.38 -4.97
CA ASP A 12 6.94 12.16 -6.41
C ASP A 12 6.95 10.65 -6.74
N PRO A 13 5.96 10.13 -7.48
CA PRO A 13 5.93 8.72 -7.89
C PRO A 13 7.12 8.32 -8.77
N GLY A 14 7.76 9.25 -9.48
CA GLY A 14 8.90 8.98 -10.36
C GLY A 14 10.20 8.60 -9.62
N VAL A 15 10.26 8.81 -8.30
CA VAL A 15 11.41 8.45 -7.46
C VAL A 15 11.55 6.93 -7.36
N ILE A 16 10.43 6.22 -7.20
CA ILE A 16 10.42 4.76 -7.12
C ILE A 16 10.16 4.21 -8.53
N LYS A 17 11.23 3.85 -9.23
CA LYS A 17 11.15 3.40 -10.63
C LYS A 17 10.87 1.90 -10.74
N GLY A 18 10.12 1.52 -11.78
CA GLY A 18 10.00 0.13 -12.22
C GLY A 18 9.14 -0.77 -11.34
N THR A 19 8.31 -0.22 -10.45
CA THR A 19 7.40 -1.02 -9.62
C THR A 19 6.08 -0.31 -9.36
N GLU A 20 5.04 -1.12 -9.13
CA GLU A 20 3.69 -0.70 -8.77
C GLU A 20 3.41 -1.00 -7.29
N GLN A 21 4.44 -1.38 -6.53
CA GLN A 21 4.35 -1.89 -5.16
C GLN A 21 5.41 -1.19 -4.30
N TRP A 22 5.00 -0.51 -3.23
CA TRP A 22 5.94 0.21 -2.37
C TRP A 22 6.59 -0.69 -1.33
N VAL A 23 5.82 -1.17 -0.35
CA VAL A 23 6.32 -2.07 0.70
C VAL A 23 5.82 -3.48 0.42
N LYS A 24 6.76 -4.42 0.29
CA LYS A 24 6.48 -5.80 -0.11
C LYS A 24 6.90 -6.79 0.95
N PHE A 25 6.00 -7.71 1.27
CA PHE A 25 6.28 -8.94 2.00
C PHE A 25 6.08 -10.10 1.03
N LEU A 26 7.13 -10.88 0.79
CA LEU A 26 7.18 -11.90 -0.26
C LEU A 26 7.61 -13.23 0.35
N TYR A 27 6.88 -14.31 0.05
CA TYR A 27 7.26 -15.70 0.40
C TYR A 27 7.56 -15.89 1.88
N MET A 28 6.71 -15.35 2.75
CA MET A 28 6.86 -15.44 4.20
C MET A 28 5.89 -16.46 4.79
N ASP A 29 6.28 -17.05 5.91
CA ASP A 29 5.42 -17.93 6.71
C ASP A 29 5.54 -17.49 8.17
N HIS A 30 4.42 -17.39 8.89
CA HIS A 30 4.35 -16.90 10.28
C HIS A 30 4.80 -15.43 10.49
N LEU A 31 4.55 -14.55 9.52
CA LEU A 31 4.71 -13.10 9.68
C LEU A 31 3.67 -12.54 10.65
N THR A 32 4.14 -11.79 11.65
CA THR A 32 3.32 -10.81 12.37
C THR A 32 3.81 -9.41 12.03
N LEU A 33 2.97 -8.60 11.39
CA LEU A 33 3.16 -7.17 11.22
C LEU A 33 2.24 -6.47 12.22
N SER A 34 2.80 -5.70 13.16
CA SER A 34 2.03 -5.09 14.25
C SER A 34 2.57 -3.73 14.68
N GLY A 35 1.88 -3.10 15.63
CA GLY A 35 2.19 -1.76 16.14
C GLY A 35 1.08 -0.78 15.79
N LYS A 36 1.28 0.51 16.05
CA LYS A 36 0.31 1.57 15.70
C LYS A 36 0.79 2.49 14.57
N GLY A 37 1.72 1.98 13.78
CA GLY A 37 2.39 2.72 12.72
C GLY A 37 1.51 3.00 11.52
N VAL A 38 1.97 3.96 10.72
CA VAL A 38 1.28 4.46 9.53
C VAL A 38 2.17 4.28 8.32
N PHE A 39 1.66 3.64 7.27
CA PHE A 39 2.26 3.67 5.93
C PHE A 39 1.57 4.78 5.13
N ASP A 40 2.22 5.95 5.05
CA ASP A 40 1.69 7.13 4.35
C ASP A 40 2.21 7.15 2.90
N GLY A 41 1.30 6.89 1.97
CA GLY A 41 1.56 6.78 0.55
C GLY A 41 1.72 8.11 -0.17
N GLN A 42 1.39 9.25 0.46
CA GLN A 42 1.44 10.59 -0.14
C GLN A 42 0.67 10.66 -1.49
N GLY A 43 -0.55 10.15 -1.54
CA GLY A 43 -1.38 9.99 -2.74
C GLY A 43 -1.90 11.29 -3.38
N ALA A 44 -1.96 12.38 -2.62
CA ALA A 44 -2.53 13.65 -3.08
C ALA A 44 -1.87 14.23 -4.35
N THR A 45 -0.60 13.93 -4.61
CA THR A 45 0.12 14.35 -5.83
C THR A 45 -0.41 13.68 -7.09
N VAL A 46 -0.99 12.48 -6.93
CA VAL A 46 -1.53 11.64 -7.98
C VAL A 46 -3.02 11.86 -8.16
N TYR A 47 -3.78 12.05 -7.08
CA TYR A 47 -5.23 12.23 -7.14
C TYR A 47 -5.65 13.39 -8.06
N LYS A 48 -4.87 14.49 -8.04
CA LYS A 48 -5.06 15.65 -8.92
C LYS A 48 -4.86 15.37 -10.41
N GLN A 49 -4.13 14.31 -10.76
CA GLN A 49 -3.86 13.92 -12.14
C GLN A 49 -4.97 13.03 -12.73
N GLY A 50 -5.88 12.51 -11.87
CA GLY A 50 -6.97 11.63 -12.27
C GLY A 50 -6.52 10.32 -12.93
N GLY A 51 -7.39 9.73 -13.75
CA GLY A 51 -7.14 8.45 -14.43
C GLY A 51 -5.92 8.44 -15.37
N ALA A 52 -5.36 9.60 -15.73
CA ALA A 52 -4.14 9.68 -16.53
C ALA A 52 -2.92 9.09 -15.80
N ALA A 53 -2.83 9.22 -14.47
CA ALA A 53 -1.74 8.64 -13.70
C ALA A 53 -1.79 7.10 -13.63
N TRP A 54 -2.97 6.52 -13.83
CA TRP A 54 -3.21 5.08 -13.83
C TRP A 54 -3.17 4.42 -15.21
N ASN A 55 -3.08 5.21 -16.28
CA ASN A 55 -2.98 4.70 -17.63
C ASN A 55 -1.57 4.12 -17.87
N GLY A 56 -1.36 2.88 -17.41
CA GLY A 56 -0.10 2.14 -17.44
C GLY A 56 0.56 1.94 -18.81
N LYS A 57 -0.07 2.41 -19.90
CA LYS A 57 0.50 2.43 -21.27
C LYS A 57 0.99 3.81 -21.74
N LYS A 58 0.61 4.91 -21.08
CA LYS A 58 0.97 6.29 -21.47
C LYS A 58 1.60 7.12 -20.34
N SER A 59 1.51 6.64 -19.10
CA SER A 59 2.13 7.28 -17.95
C SER A 59 3.58 6.82 -17.80
N ASN A 60 4.54 7.76 -17.87
CA ASN A 60 5.94 7.51 -17.46
C ASN A 60 6.08 7.35 -15.94
N ASN A 61 5.00 7.58 -15.18
CA ASN A 61 4.96 7.58 -13.73
C ASN A 61 3.98 6.50 -13.26
N LYS A 62 4.46 5.26 -13.18
CA LYS A 62 3.67 4.18 -12.56
C LYS A 62 3.40 4.53 -11.11
N VAL A 63 2.14 4.47 -10.71
CA VAL A 63 1.73 4.69 -9.32
C VAL A 63 1.81 3.38 -8.54
N PHE A 64 2.12 3.46 -7.26
CA PHE A 64 2.34 2.28 -6.42
C PHE A 64 1.27 2.11 -5.34
N MET A 65 1.02 0.85 -5.02
CA MET A 65 0.22 0.43 -3.86
C MET A 65 1.07 0.50 -2.59
N ASN A 66 0.47 0.86 -1.45
CA ASN A 66 1.21 1.03 -0.21
C ASN A 66 1.81 -0.30 0.28
N LEU A 67 0.97 -1.31 0.45
CA LEU A 67 1.35 -2.60 1.03
C LEU A 67 1.03 -3.75 0.07
N CYS A 68 1.95 -4.68 -0.10
CA CYS A 68 1.75 -5.86 -0.92
C CYS A 68 2.24 -7.11 -0.19
N PHE A 69 1.35 -8.08 -0.06
CA PHE A 69 1.63 -9.39 0.54
C PHE A 69 1.48 -10.43 -0.55
N ASN A 70 2.59 -10.99 -1.02
CA ASN A 70 2.58 -12.03 -2.05
C ASN A 70 3.14 -13.33 -1.48
N PHE A 71 2.33 -14.39 -1.54
CA PHE A 71 2.68 -15.73 -1.06
C PHE A 71 3.07 -15.72 0.43
N VAL A 72 2.29 -15.03 1.26
CA VAL A 72 2.48 -14.92 2.71
C VAL A 72 1.47 -15.84 3.41
N ASN A 73 1.94 -16.75 4.26
CA ASN A 73 1.11 -17.77 4.88
C ASN A 73 1.13 -17.74 6.40
N ASN A 74 0.05 -18.19 7.04
CA ASN A 74 -0.08 -18.33 8.51
C ASN A 74 0.28 -17.04 9.26
N SER A 75 -0.19 -15.91 8.75
CA SER A 75 0.35 -14.58 9.09
C SER A 75 -0.75 -13.60 9.47
N ILE A 76 -0.37 -12.55 10.19
CA ILE A 76 -1.29 -11.52 10.67
C ILE A 76 -0.72 -10.11 10.49
N VAL A 77 -1.57 -9.18 10.07
CA VAL A 77 -1.34 -7.74 10.09
C VAL A 77 -2.29 -7.11 11.09
N ARG A 78 -1.75 -6.49 12.14
CA ARG A 78 -2.52 -5.99 13.28
C ARG A 78 -2.28 -4.50 13.53
N ASP A 79 -3.36 -3.74 13.75
CA ASP A 79 -3.36 -2.34 14.21
C ASP A 79 -2.61 -1.32 13.32
N ILE A 80 -2.20 -1.73 12.11
CA ILE A 80 -1.51 -0.87 11.15
C ILE A 80 -2.50 0.02 10.38
N THR A 81 -2.07 1.24 10.07
CA THR A 81 -2.78 2.14 9.17
C THR A 81 -2.09 2.22 7.80
N SER A 82 -2.85 2.06 6.71
CA SER A 82 -2.45 2.47 5.36
C SER A 82 -3.16 3.78 5.01
N LYS A 83 -2.38 4.83 4.75
CA LYS A 83 -2.87 6.19 4.53
C LYS A 83 -2.51 6.68 3.13
N ASP A 84 -3.46 7.35 2.49
CA ASP A 84 -3.30 8.09 1.23
C ASP A 84 -2.47 7.34 0.19
N SER A 85 -2.87 6.12 -0.17
CA SER A 85 -2.14 5.34 -1.18
C SER A 85 -2.20 6.01 -2.55
N LYS A 86 -1.07 6.03 -3.27
CA LYS A 86 -1.05 6.48 -4.67
C LYS A 86 -1.78 5.53 -5.60
N ASN A 87 -2.06 4.30 -5.14
CA ASN A 87 -2.88 3.31 -5.82
C ASN A 87 -3.84 2.60 -4.86
N PHE A 88 -4.16 1.32 -5.06
CA PHE A 88 -4.81 0.49 -4.05
C PHE A 88 -4.01 0.49 -2.75
N HIS A 89 -4.69 0.38 -1.61
CA HIS A 89 -4.01 0.42 -0.32
C HIS A 89 -3.24 -0.86 -0.03
N VAL A 90 -3.85 -2.01 -0.30
CA VAL A 90 -3.25 -3.31 -0.03
C VAL A 90 -3.49 -4.24 -1.22
N MET A 91 -2.52 -5.08 -1.52
CA MET A 91 -2.68 -6.22 -2.41
C MET A 91 -2.33 -7.50 -1.65
N VAL A 92 -3.21 -8.50 -1.74
CA VAL A 92 -3.00 -9.84 -1.17
C VAL A 92 -3.04 -10.86 -2.29
N LEU A 93 -1.88 -11.42 -2.65
CA LEU A 93 -1.74 -12.35 -3.76
C LEU A 93 -1.21 -13.70 -3.27
N GLY A 94 -1.97 -14.78 -3.49
CA GLY A 94 -1.52 -16.14 -3.19
C GLY A 94 -1.19 -16.41 -1.71
N CYS A 95 -1.77 -15.62 -0.80
CA CYS A 95 -1.62 -15.79 0.64
C CYS A 95 -2.63 -16.81 1.18
N ASN A 96 -2.25 -17.61 2.18
CA ASN A 96 -3.11 -18.60 2.81
C ASN A 96 -3.07 -18.47 4.34
N ASN A 97 -4.23 -18.58 5.01
CA ASN A 97 -4.34 -18.34 6.45
C ASN A 97 -3.71 -16.98 6.84
N PHE A 98 -4.23 -15.90 6.23
CA PHE A 98 -3.73 -14.54 6.39
C PHE A 98 -4.82 -13.64 6.95
N THR A 99 -4.53 -12.93 8.05
CA THR A 99 -5.51 -12.15 8.80
C THR A 99 -5.14 -10.68 8.89
N PHE A 100 -6.12 -9.80 8.70
CA PHE A 100 -6.07 -8.40 9.10
C PHE A 100 -6.93 -8.21 10.34
N ASP A 101 -6.38 -7.56 11.37
CA ASP A 101 -7.03 -7.37 12.67
C ASP A 101 -6.79 -5.93 13.16
N GLY A 102 -7.82 -5.11 13.31
CA GLY A 102 -7.65 -3.68 13.64
C GLY A 102 -6.94 -2.85 12.55
N PHE A 103 -6.82 -3.36 11.32
CA PHE A 103 -6.20 -2.65 10.21
C PHE A 103 -7.08 -1.48 9.74
N THR A 104 -6.46 -0.32 9.49
CA THR A 104 -7.16 0.91 9.10
C THR A 104 -6.72 1.38 7.72
N ILE A 105 -7.67 1.75 6.87
CA ILE A 105 -7.43 2.41 5.58
C ILE A 105 -7.99 3.82 5.64
N THR A 106 -7.18 4.81 5.25
CA THR A 106 -7.61 6.21 5.15
C THR A 106 -7.19 6.81 3.82
N ALA A 107 -8.15 7.42 3.13
CA ALA A 107 -7.96 8.20 1.92
C ALA A 107 -9.00 9.32 1.88
N PRO A 108 -8.73 10.46 1.23
CA PRO A 108 -9.73 11.51 1.05
C PRO A 108 -10.83 11.03 0.09
N GLY A 109 -12.04 11.59 0.24
CA GLY A 109 -13.21 11.14 -0.54
C GLY A 109 -13.14 11.44 -2.04
N ASP A 110 -12.22 12.30 -2.46
CA ASP A 110 -11.89 12.58 -3.85
C ASP A 110 -10.76 11.69 -4.41
N SER A 111 -10.28 10.71 -3.62
CA SER A 111 -9.34 9.70 -4.10
C SER A 111 -10.00 8.92 -5.25
N PRO A 112 -9.35 8.82 -6.42
CA PRO A 112 -9.89 8.11 -7.57
C PRO A 112 -9.98 6.59 -7.37
N ASN A 113 -9.24 6.05 -6.39
CA ASN A 113 -9.25 4.63 -6.02
C ASN A 113 -9.25 4.53 -4.48
N PRO A 114 -10.43 4.64 -3.83
CA PRO A 114 -10.54 4.42 -2.38
C PRO A 114 -10.48 2.93 -2.02
N ASP A 115 -10.34 2.06 -3.03
CA ASP A 115 -10.32 0.62 -2.95
C ASP A 115 -9.31 0.08 -1.90
N GLY A 116 -9.79 -0.89 -1.13
CA GLY A 116 -9.20 -1.36 0.12
C GLY A 116 -8.11 -2.42 -0.03
N ILE A 117 -8.46 -3.67 0.29
CA ILE A 117 -7.58 -4.86 0.34
C ILE A 117 -7.91 -5.81 -0.80
#